data_AF-A0A349JJ67-F1
#
_entry.id   AF-A0A349JJ67-F1
#
_cell.length_a   1.000
_cell.length_b   1.000
_cell.length_c   1.000
_cell.angle_alpha   90.00
_cell.angle_beta   90.00
_cell.angle_gamma   90.00
#
_symmetry.space_group_name_H-M   'P 1'
#
loop_
_entity.id
_entity.type
_entity.pdbx_description
1 polymer ?
#
loop_
_entity_poly.entity_id
_entity_poly.type
_entity_poly.pdbx_seq_one_letter_code
_entity_poly.pdbx_strand_id
1 'polypeptide(L)' 'MSNFNIRKLEGTPNWMRFAPYAALGILLFSLNSASELNYFWRGYFVILEAQAGIVLLYFAMSKFRKHKNK' A
#
# COMPACT_ATOMS: atom_id res chain seq x y z
N MET A 1 -27.75 3.73 38.25
CA MET A 1 -27.48 2.57 37.36
C MET A 1 -26.96 3.09 36.03
N SER A 2 -25.65 3.03 35.81
CA SER A 2 -25.00 3.49 34.58
C SER A 2 -25.08 2.40 33.51
N ASN A 3 -25.89 2.63 32.47
CA ASN A 3 -25.97 1.78 31.29
C ASN A 3 -24.71 1.95 30.44
N PHE A 4 -23.67 1.16 30.73
CA PHE A 4 -22.51 1.01 29.87
C PHE A 4 -22.91 0.18 28.64
N ASN A 5 -23.43 0.86 27.62
CA ASN A 5 -23.52 0.32 26.27
C ASN A 5 -22.10 0.11 25.74
N ILE A 6 -21.53 -1.07 25.97
CA ILE A 6 -20.30 -1.51 25.33
C ILE A 6 -20.64 -1.73 23.85
N ARG A 7 -20.42 -0.68 23.04
CA ARG A 7 -20.34 -0.81 21.59
C ARG A 7 -19.16 -1.71 21.28
N LYS A 8 -19.45 -3.00 21.12
CA LYS A 8 -18.54 -3.99 20.58
C LYS A 8 -18.05 -3.44 19.23
N LEU A 9 -16.81 -3.01 19.19
CA LEU A 9 -16.13 -2.53 17.98
C LEU A 9 -15.91 -3.74 17.06
N GLU A 10 -16.97 -4.25 16.45
CA GLU A 10 -16.92 -5.28 15.41
C GLU A 10 -16.47 -4.64 14.08
N GLY A 11 -15.28 -4.04 14.08
CA GLY A 11 -14.55 -3.72 12.87
C GLY A 11 -13.60 -4.86 12.60
N THR A 12 -13.95 -5.81 11.72
CA THR A 12 -12.98 -6.79 11.25
C THR A 12 -11.79 -6.04 10.66
N PRO A 13 -10.56 -6.22 11.18
CA PRO A 13 -9.39 -5.55 10.64
C PRO A 13 -9.18 -6.07 9.22
N ASN A 14 -9.57 -5.26 8.24
CA ASN A 14 -9.50 -5.63 6.84
C ASN A 14 -8.06 -5.43 6.35
N TRP A 15 -7.20 -6.34 6.77
CA TRP A 15 -5.76 -6.33 6.51
C TRP A 15 -5.46 -6.52 5.02
N MET A 16 -6.40 -7.11 4.26
CA MET A 16 -6.36 -7.21 2.79
C MET A 16 -6.26 -5.86 2.08
N ARG A 17 -6.67 -4.75 2.72
CA ARG A 17 -6.47 -3.40 2.18
C ARG A 17 -5.00 -3.04 2.02
N PHE A 18 -4.12 -3.63 2.84
CA PHE A 18 -2.68 -3.36 2.82
C PHE A 18 -1.90 -4.27 1.87
N ALA A 19 -2.50 -5.39 1.45
CA ALA A 19 -1.90 -6.34 0.54
C ALA A 19 -1.29 -5.72 -0.74
N PRO A 20 -1.99 -4.82 -1.48
CA PRO A 20 -1.40 -4.25 -2.69
C PRO A 20 -0.26 -3.28 -2.40
N TYR A 21 -0.24 -2.65 -1.22
CA TYR A 21 0.87 -1.79 -0.79
C TYR A 21 2.10 -2.60 -0.39
N ALA A 22 1.90 -3.70 0.33
CA ALA A 22 2.97 -4.62 0.71
C ALA A 22 3.59 -5.29 -0.53
N ALA A 23 2.77 -5.73 -1.48
CA ALA A 23 3.23 -6.30 -2.74
C ALA A 23 4.09 -5.30 -3.53
N LEU A 24 3.65 -4.05 -3.64
CA LEU A 24 4.41 -3.01 -4.34
C LEU A 24 5.72 -2.67 -3.61
N GLY A 25 5.70 -2.61 -2.27
CA GLY A 25 6.90 -2.42 -1.46
C GLY A 25 7.94 -3.53 -1.66
N ILE A 26 7.51 -4.79 -1.65
CA ILE A 26 8.39 -5.96 -1.89
C ILE A 26 8.97 -5.92 -3.31
N LEU A 27 8.15 -5.57 -4.31
CA LEU A 27 8.61 -5.46 -5.70
C LEU A 27 9.71 -4.41 -5.85
N LEU A 28 9.48 -3.20 -5.34
CA LEU A 28 10.47 -2.11 -5.39
C LEU A 28 11.73 -2.47 -4.61
N PHE A 29 11.59 -3.04 -3.42
CA PHE A 29 12.72 -3.51 -2.63
C PHE A 29 13.56 -4.55 -3.38
N SER A 30 12.93 -5.52 -4.03
CA SER A 30 13.62 -6.59 -4.78
C SER A 30 14.38 -6.04 -5.99
N LEU A 31 13.72 -5.22 -6.82
CA LEU A 31 14.33 -4.58 -7.98
C LEU A 31 15.52 -3.71 -7.58
N ASN A 32 15.37 -3.00 -6.46
CA ASN A 32 16.44 -2.18 -5.95
C ASN A 32 17.57 -3.04 -5.34
N SER A 33 17.25 -4.12 -4.62
CA SER A 33 18.24 -5.04 -4.04
C SER A 33 19.18 -5.67 -5.06
N ALA A 34 18.67 -6.02 -6.24
CA ALA A 34 19.43 -6.67 -7.31
C ALA A 34 20.28 -5.71 -8.16
N SER A 35 20.15 -4.40 -7.94
CA SER A 35 20.83 -3.37 -8.72
C SER A 35 22.24 -3.09 -8.18
N GLU A 36 23.26 -3.27 -9.02
CA GLU A 36 24.65 -2.85 -8.78
C GLU A 36 24.89 -1.37 -9.11
N LEU A 37 23.84 -0.54 -9.14
CA LEU A 37 23.99 0.90 -9.28
C LEU A 37 24.63 1.50 -8.04
N ASN A 38 25.44 2.54 -8.26
CA ASN A 38 26.09 3.31 -7.19
C ASN A 38 25.05 3.70 -6.11
N TYR A 39 25.39 3.42 -4.85
CA TYR A 39 24.48 3.44 -3.69
C TYR A 39 23.63 4.71 -3.60
N PHE A 40 24.21 5.86 -3.95
CA PHE A 40 23.54 7.16 -3.92
C PHE A 40 22.41 7.25 -4.96
N TRP A 41 22.69 6.84 -6.19
CA TRP A 41 21.69 6.82 -7.27
C TRP A 41 20.61 5.79 -6.99
N ARG A 42 21.00 4.64 -6.46
CA ARG A 42 20.08 3.57 -6.08
C ARG A 42 19.04 4.05 -5.06
N GLY A 43 19.45 4.75 -4.00
CA GLY A 43 18.52 5.34 -3.03
C GLY A 43 17.59 6.39 -3.64
N TYR A 44 18.11 7.23 -4.53
CA TYR A 44 17.31 8.23 -5.24
C TYR A 44 16.23 7.58 -6.13
N PHE A 45 16.57 6.52 -6.85
CA PHE A 45 15.62 5.77 -7.66
C PHE A 45 14.53 5.08 -6.82
N VAL A 46 14.87 4.50 -5.65
CA VAL A 46 13.84 3.95 -4.73
C VAL A 46 12.78 4.98 -4.40
N ILE A 47 13.20 6.20 -4.06
CA ILE A 47 12.29 7.26 -3.62
C ILE A 47 11.37 7.65 -4.78
N LEU A 48 11.91 7.81 -5.99
CA LEU A 48 11.12 8.11 -7.19
C LEU A 48 10.13 6.98 -7.53
N GLU A 49 10.57 5.72 -7.49
CA GLU A 49 9.73 4.57 -7.76
C GLU A 49 8.63 4.39 -6.71
N ALA A 50 8.92 4.68 -5.44
CA ALA A 50 7.93 4.63 -4.36
C ALA A 50 6.85 5.70 -4.55
N GLN A 51 7.22 6.93 -4.92
CA GLN A 51 6.27 8.00 -5.21
C GLN A 51 5.38 7.66 -6.41
N ALA A 52 5.99 7.19 -7.51
CA ALA A 52 5.26 6.75 -8.70
C ALA A 52 4.34 5.54 -8.40
N GLY A 53 4.84 4.60 -7.62
CA GLY A 53 4.10 3.40 -7.17
C GLY A 53 2.86 3.75 -6.36
N ILE A 54 2.94 4.72 -5.44
CA ILE A 54 1.80 5.21 -4.66
C ILE A 54 0.73 5.82 -5.57
N VAL A 55 1.12 6.63 -6.57
CA VAL A 55 0.18 7.24 -7.53
C VAL A 55 -0.53 6.18 -8.36
N LEU A 56 0.21 5.17 -8.86
CA LEU A 56 -0.37 4.04 -9.59
C LEU A 56 -1.31 3.21 -8.71
N LEU A 57 -0.93 2.95 -7.46
CA LEU A 57 -1.77 2.27 -6.46
C LEU A 57 -3.09 3.01 -6.25
N TYR A 58 -3.03 4.32 -6.07
CA TYR A 58 -4.21 5.16 -5.90
C TYR A 58 -5.15 5.06 -7.10
N PHE A 59 -4.60 5.17 -8.33
CA PHE A 59 -5.38 5.05 -9.55
C PHE A 59 -5.99 3.66 -9.73
N ALA A 60 -5.21 2.60 -9.47
CA ALA A 60 -5.68 1.23 -9.53
C ALA A 60 -6.83 1.00 -8.54
N MET A 61 -6.65 1.37 -7.28
CA MET A 61 -7.67 1.27 -6.23
C MET A 61 -8.94 2.07 -6.56
N SER A 62 -8.78 3.28 -7.12
CA SER A 62 -9.89 4.12 -7.59
C SER A 62 -10.69 3.44 -8.71
N LYS A 63 -10.00 2.83 -9.67
CA LYS A 63 -10.63 2.07 -10.78
C LYS A 63 -11.36 0.82 -10.28
N PHE A 64 -10.76 0.06 -9.36
CA PHE A 64 -11.39 -1.11 -8.76
C PHE A 64 -12.64 -0.76 -7.93
N ARG A 65 -12.65 0.38 -7.22
CA ARG A 65 -13.85 0.85 -6.50
C ARG A 65 -15.03 1.14 -7.44
N LYS A 66 -14.78 1.75 -8.60
CA LYS A 66 -15.84 1.99 -9.60
C LYS A 66 -16.42 0.70 -10.17
N HIS A 67 -15.59 -0.33 -10.34
CA HIS A 67 -16.01 -1.62 -10.89
C HIS A 67 -16.80 -2.50 -9.90
N LYS A 68 -16.70 -2.22 -8.59
CA LYS A 68 -17.47 -2.92 -7.55
C LYS A 68 -18.89 -2.37 -7.38
N ASN A 69 -19.15 -1.13 -7.83
CA ASN A 69 -20.44 -0.46 -7.73
C ASN A 69 -21.28 -0.52 -9.04
N LYS A 70 -20.90 -1.39 -9.97
CA LYS A 70 -21.61 -1.62 -11.24
C LYS A 70 -21.87 -3.11 -11.35
#